data_AF-A0A9X6B7S6-F1
#
_entry.id   AF-A0A9X6B7S6-F1
#
_cell.length_a   1.000
_cell.length_b   1.000
_cell.length_c   1.000
_cell.angle_alpha   90.00
_cell.angle_beta   90.00
_cell.angle_gamma   90.00
#
_symmetry.space_group_name_H-M   'P 1'
#
loop_
_entity.id
_entity.type
_entity.pdbx_description
1 polymer ?
#
loop_
_entity_poly.entity_id
_entity_poly.type
_entity_poly.pdbx_seq_one_letter_code
_entity_poly.pdbx_strand_id
1 'polypeptide(L)'
;MFVDEVTDTLQDDVTEFVQSTIASNGLTWMVLDPIGDVAAKWVAAYAFELAKGIHETTKDRLRETMLKNLSEGMGVDALSVSIADVMSEASNYRAMMIARTETTYAMNYGNLIAYKGANRNKKTWLTGNDERVCKECGGLHGETVDIDDLFSNGKMCPPAHPHCRCTMISEE
;
A
#
# COMPACT_ATOMS: atom_id res chain seq x y z
N MET A 1 20.87 15.60 -16.04
CA MET A 1 21.39 15.80 -14.66
C MET A 1 21.15 14.59 -13.76
N PHE A 2 19.92 14.08 -13.59
CA PHE A 2 19.73 12.83 -12.81
C PHE A 2 20.14 11.54 -13.53
N VAL A 3 19.98 11.48 -14.86
CA VAL A 3 20.33 10.26 -15.63
C VAL A 3 21.84 10.09 -15.75
N ASP A 4 22.57 11.19 -15.97
CA ASP A 4 24.01 11.16 -16.26
C ASP A 4 24.85 10.68 -15.05
N GLU A 5 24.55 11.18 -13.85
CA GLU A 5 25.23 10.78 -12.59
C GLU A 5 24.90 9.32 -12.20
N VAL A 6 23.69 8.88 -12.51
CA VAL A 6 23.24 7.50 -12.31
C VAL A 6 23.89 6.55 -13.31
N THR A 7 24.04 6.97 -14.57
CA THR A 7 24.73 6.16 -15.58
C THR A 7 26.20 5.98 -15.25
N ASP A 8 26.88 6.99 -14.70
CA ASP A 8 28.30 6.87 -14.32
C ASP A 8 28.49 5.86 -13.17
N THR A 9 27.63 5.92 -12.13
CA THR A 9 27.68 4.96 -11.01
C THR A 9 27.35 3.54 -11.45
N LEU A 10 26.31 3.36 -12.27
CA LEU A 10 25.96 2.05 -12.82
C LEU A 10 27.05 1.53 -13.76
N GLN A 11 27.73 2.40 -14.51
CA GLN A 11 28.80 2.03 -15.43
C GLN A 11 29.96 1.36 -14.67
N ASP A 12 30.35 1.88 -13.52
CA ASP A 12 31.42 1.33 -12.69
C ASP A 12 31.03 -0.05 -12.12
N ASP A 13 29.86 -0.15 -11.49
CA ASP A 13 29.34 -1.39 -10.89
C ASP A 13 29.15 -2.52 -11.92
N VAL A 14 28.71 -2.17 -13.13
CA VAL A 14 28.52 -3.11 -14.24
C VAL A 14 29.87 -3.54 -14.80
N THR A 15 30.80 -2.59 -14.96
CA THR A 15 32.13 -2.88 -15.48
C THR A 15 32.87 -3.85 -14.57
N GLU A 16 32.83 -3.66 -13.26
CA GLU A 16 33.44 -4.57 -12.29
C GLU A 16 32.80 -5.97 -12.31
N PHE A 17 31.46 -6.05 -12.38
CA PHE A 17 30.73 -7.32 -12.48
C PHE A 17 31.06 -8.09 -13.77
N VAL A 18 31.07 -7.41 -14.92
CA VAL A 18 31.40 -8.01 -16.22
C VAL A 18 32.86 -8.49 -16.23
N GLN A 19 33.79 -7.66 -15.75
CA GLN A 19 35.22 -8.01 -15.72
C GLN A 19 35.51 -9.21 -14.80
N SER A 20 34.94 -9.22 -13.59
CA SER A 20 35.13 -10.31 -12.64
C SER A 20 34.57 -11.65 -13.15
N THR A 21 33.44 -11.62 -13.86
CA THR A 21 32.80 -12.84 -14.36
C THR A 21 33.45 -13.39 -15.63
N ILE A 22 33.94 -12.52 -16.53
CA ILE A 22 34.77 -12.93 -17.66
C ILE A 22 36.08 -13.58 -17.16
N ALA A 23 36.72 -12.98 -16.15
CA ALA A 23 37.99 -13.46 -15.61
C ALA A 23 37.89 -14.82 -14.91
N SER A 24 36.73 -15.14 -14.32
CA SER A 24 36.54 -16.35 -13.51
C SER A 24 36.01 -17.56 -14.28
N ASN A 25 35.27 -17.36 -15.39
CA ASN A 25 34.56 -18.47 -16.05
C ASN A 25 34.90 -18.65 -17.54
N GLY A 26 35.72 -17.80 -18.16
CA GLY A 26 36.06 -17.92 -19.59
C GLY A 26 34.86 -17.84 -20.54
N LEU A 27 33.74 -17.32 -20.04
CA LEU A 27 32.46 -17.26 -20.72
C LEU A 27 32.41 -16.06 -21.67
N THR A 28 31.85 -16.28 -22.85
CA THR A 28 31.64 -15.24 -23.86
C THR A 28 30.42 -14.38 -23.49
N TRP A 29 30.35 -13.18 -24.08
CA TRP A 29 29.27 -12.19 -23.89
C TRP A 29 27.84 -12.76 -23.95
N MET A 30 27.66 -13.85 -24.71
CA MET A 30 26.38 -14.52 -24.91
C MET A 30 25.88 -15.30 -23.67
N VAL A 31 26.77 -15.66 -22.74
CA VAL A 31 26.43 -16.43 -21.54
C VAL A 31 26.22 -15.52 -20.32
N LEU A 32 26.77 -14.30 -20.36
CA LEU A 32 26.78 -13.40 -19.21
C LEU A 32 25.54 -12.52 -19.06
N ASP A 33 24.65 -12.49 -20.06
CA ASP A 33 23.58 -11.49 -20.24
C ASP A 33 23.75 -10.21 -19.41
N PRO A 34 24.88 -9.48 -19.60
CA PRO A 34 25.16 -8.33 -18.77
C PRO A 34 24.12 -7.23 -18.99
N ILE A 35 23.45 -7.24 -20.15
CA ILE A 35 22.36 -6.31 -20.48
C ILE A 35 21.16 -6.55 -19.55
N GLY A 36 20.75 -7.81 -19.37
CA GLY A 36 19.67 -8.17 -18.45
C GLY A 36 19.98 -7.77 -17.00
N ASP A 37 21.20 -8.04 -16.53
CA ASP A 37 21.63 -7.70 -15.16
C ASP A 37 21.71 -6.18 -14.93
N VAL A 38 22.25 -5.43 -15.90
CA VAL A 38 22.27 -3.96 -15.86
C VAL A 38 20.85 -3.40 -15.85
N ALA A 39 19.98 -3.92 -16.73
CA ALA A 39 18.60 -3.47 -16.83
C ALA A 39 17.85 -3.73 -15.51
N ALA A 40 18.04 -4.90 -14.90
CA ALA A 40 17.45 -5.22 -13.61
C ALA A 40 17.95 -4.29 -12.49
N LYS A 41 19.27 -4.04 -12.41
CA LYS A 41 19.84 -3.08 -11.44
C LYS A 41 19.29 -1.69 -11.63
N TRP A 42 19.18 -1.22 -12.88
CA TRP A 42 18.58 0.07 -13.20
C TRP A 42 17.16 0.13 -12.65
N VAL A 43 16.32 -0.85 -13.01
CA VAL A 43 14.92 -0.89 -12.58
C VAL A 43 14.78 -0.87 -11.06
N ALA A 44 15.57 -1.67 -10.36
CA ALA A 44 15.55 -1.73 -8.90
C ALA A 44 15.90 -0.39 -8.25
N ALA A 45 16.90 0.31 -8.77
CA ALA A 45 17.43 1.52 -8.15
C ALA A 45 16.71 2.81 -8.58
N TYR A 46 16.15 2.86 -9.80
CA TYR A 46 15.75 4.13 -10.41
C TYR A 46 14.38 4.11 -11.11
N ALA A 47 13.74 2.95 -11.28
CA ALA A 47 12.42 2.92 -11.94
C ALA A 47 11.39 3.69 -11.14
N PHE A 48 10.57 4.44 -11.90
CA PHE A 48 9.49 5.28 -11.41
C PHE A 48 9.90 6.51 -10.59
N GLU A 49 11.19 6.91 -10.58
CA GLU A 49 11.62 8.17 -9.95
C GLU A 49 11.03 9.41 -10.62
N LEU A 50 10.80 9.34 -11.93
CA LEU A 50 10.12 10.39 -12.69
C LEU A 50 8.59 10.31 -12.61
N ALA A 51 8.02 9.18 -12.15
CA ALA A 51 6.59 9.00 -12.00
C ALA A 51 6.09 9.71 -10.74
N LYS A 52 5.82 11.02 -10.87
CA LYS A 52 5.31 11.86 -9.78
C LYS A 52 3.83 11.58 -9.52
N GLY A 53 3.41 11.73 -8.26
CA GLY A 53 2.01 11.51 -7.85
C GLY A 53 1.62 10.05 -7.59
N ILE A 54 2.57 9.12 -7.68
CA ILE A 54 2.38 7.72 -7.31
C ILE A 54 3.00 7.47 -5.93
N HIS A 55 2.24 6.83 -5.04
CA HIS A 55 2.70 6.47 -3.70
C HIS A 55 3.79 5.39 -3.75
N GLU A 56 4.73 5.41 -2.81
CA GLU A 56 5.90 4.51 -2.83
C GLU A 56 5.51 3.04 -2.87
N THR A 57 4.51 2.63 -2.07
CA THR A 57 4.00 1.25 -2.10
C THR A 57 3.44 0.80 -3.46
N THR A 58 2.97 1.73 -4.30
CA THR A 58 2.60 1.38 -5.69
C THR A 58 3.83 1.32 -6.58
N LYS A 59 4.81 2.21 -6.40
CA LYS A 59 6.09 2.14 -7.14
C LYS A 59 6.82 0.84 -6.88
N ASP A 60 6.86 0.37 -5.63
CA ASP A 60 7.51 -0.90 -5.26
C ASP A 60 6.90 -2.07 -6.04
N ARG A 61 5.57 -2.17 -6.06
CA ARG A 61 4.84 -3.19 -6.85
C ARG A 61 5.11 -3.07 -8.36
N LEU A 62 5.22 -1.86 -8.87
CA LEU A 62 5.57 -1.62 -10.28
C LEU A 62 7.01 -2.03 -10.59
N ARG A 63 7.98 -1.77 -9.69
CA ARG A 63 9.38 -2.23 -9.82
C ARG A 63 9.42 -3.76 -9.86
N GLU A 64 8.73 -4.44 -8.93
CA GLU A 64 8.61 -5.90 -8.93
C GLU A 64 8.01 -6.45 -10.23
N THR A 65 6.96 -5.81 -10.73
CA THR A 65 6.31 -6.19 -12.00
C THR A 65 7.26 -6.02 -13.18
N MET A 66 8.03 -4.94 -13.22
CA MET A 66 9.01 -4.68 -14.28
C MET A 66 10.19 -5.65 -14.23
N LEU A 67 10.72 -5.97 -13.03
CA LEU A 67 11.77 -6.98 -12.86
C LEU A 67 11.30 -8.37 -13.31
N LYS A 68 10.08 -8.76 -12.95
CA LYS A 68 9.48 -10.01 -13.43
C LYS A 68 9.38 -10.04 -14.94
N ASN A 69 8.88 -8.95 -15.54
CA ASN A 69 8.74 -8.83 -16.99
C ASN A 69 10.09 -8.96 -17.72
N LEU A 70 11.15 -8.33 -17.19
CA LEU A 70 12.52 -8.48 -17.70
C LEU A 70 13.00 -9.94 -17.62
N SER A 71 12.82 -10.58 -16.47
CA SER A 71 13.26 -11.97 -16.27
C SER A 71 12.54 -12.99 -17.17
N GLU A 72 11.28 -12.71 -17.52
CA GLU A 72 10.46 -13.56 -18.38
C GLU A 72 10.61 -13.22 -19.88
N GLY A 73 11.44 -12.23 -20.22
CA GLY A 73 11.66 -11.80 -21.60
C GLY A 73 10.40 -11.27 -22.28
N MET A 74 9.48 -10.73 -21.50
CA MET A 74 8.19 -10.24 -22.01
C MET A 74 8.35 -8.90 -22.74
N GLY A 75 7.58 -8.72 -23.81
CA GLY A 75 7.57 -7.47 -24.56
C GLY A 75 6.88 -6.32 -23.81
N VAL A 76 7.12 -5.09 -24.27
CA VAL A 76 6.58 -3.86 -23.67
C VAL A 76 5.03 -3.85 -23.67
N ASP A 77 4.37 -4.47 -24.65
CA ASP A 77 2.91 -4.58 -24.68
C ASP A 77 2.37 -5.38 -23.49
N ALA A 78 3.02 -6.51 -23.16
CA ALA A 78 2.66 -7.32 -22.00
C ALA A 78 2.98 -6.60 -20.68
N LEU A 79 4.08 -5.84 -20.63
CA LEU A 79 4.41 -4.99 -19.49
C LEU A 79 3.35 -3.91 -19.27
N SER A 80 2.89 -3.27 -20.34
CA SER A 80 1.86 -2.23 -20.29
C SER A 80 0.56 -2.73 -19.66
N VAL A 81 0.14 -3.95 -20.01
CA VAL A 81 -1.04 -4.59 -19.39
C VAL A 81 -0.81 -4.82 -17.90
N SER A 82 0.34 -5.37 -17.53
CA SER A 82 0.66 -5.66 -16.12
C SER A 82 0.76 -4.39 -15.26
N ILE A 83 1.34 -3.31 -15.80
CA ILE A 83 1.38 -2.00 -15.13
C ILE A 83 -0.04 -1.45 -14.96
N ALA A 84 -0.90 -1.54 -15.99
CA ALA A 84 -2.28 -1.09 -15.92
C ALA A 84 -3.06 -1.83 -14.83
N ASP A 85 -2.86 -3.14 -14.70
CA ASP A 85 -3.49 -3.95 -13.66
C ASP A 85 -3.08 -3.47 -12.25
N VAL A 86 -1.77 -3.33 -11.98
CA VAL A 86 -1.26 -2.83 -10.70
C VAL A 86 -1.84 -1.45 -10.34
N MET A 87 -1.90 -0.55 -11.33
CA MET A 87 -2.46 0.79 -11.14
C MET A 87 -3.96 0.76 -10.86
N SER A 88 -4.71 -0.09 -11.59
CA SER A 88 -6.16 -0.23 -11.41
C SER A 88 -6.50 -0.80 -10.02
N GLU A 89 -5.79 -1.84 -9.57
CA GLU A 89 -5.95 -2.42 -8.24
C GLU A 89 -5.64 -1.41 -7.14
N ALA A 90 -4.54 -0.67 -7.28
CA ALA A 90 -4.14 0.34 -6.29
C ALA A 90 -5.17 1.47 -6.20
N SER A 91 -5.73 1.89 -7.34
CA SER A 91 -6.80 2.89 -7.38
C SER A 91 -8.08 2.38 -6.71
N ASN A 92 -8.54 1.19 -7.10
CA ASN A 92 -9.76 0.57 -6.57
C ASN A 92 -9.68 0.35 -5.04
N TYR A 93 -8.53 -0.13 -4.55
CA TYR A 93 -8.30 -0.31 -3.13
C TYR A 93 -8.42 1.00 -2.35
N ARG A 94 -7.76 2.08 -2.83
CA ARG A 94 -7.82 3.40 -2.20
C ARG A 94 -9.21 4.02 -2.26
N ALA A 95 -9.90 3.91 -3.40
CA ALA A 95 -11.26 4.40 -3.55
C ALA A 95 -12.20 3.74 -2.52
N MET A 96 -12.11 2.42 -2.35
CA MET A 96 -12.91 1.72 -1.34
C MET A 96 -12.49 2.09 0.09
N MET A 97 -11.20 2.29 0.36
CA MET A 97 -10.73 2.77 1.67
C MET A 97 -11.36 4.10 2.04
N ILE A 98 -11.32 5.07 1.12
CA ILE A 98 -11.89 6.40 1.30
C ILE A 98 -13.40 6.28 1.51
N ALA A 99 -14.11 5.63 0.58
CA ALA A 99 -15.56 5.51 0.65
C ALA A 99 -16.04 4.89 1.97
N ARG A 100 -15.37 3.83 2.46
CA ARG A 100 -15.67 3.23 3.77
C ARG A 100 -15.37 4.19 4.91
N THR A 101 -14.17 4.75 4.93
CA THR A 101 -13.70 5.56 6.07
C THR A 101 -14.60 6.80 6.25
N GLU A 102 -14.86 7.53 5.16
CA GLU A 102 -15.71 8.73 5.20
C GLU A 102 -17.16 8.40 5.57
N THR A 103 -17.72 7.32 5.02
CA THR A 103 -19.08 6.89 5.37
C THR A 103 -19.17 6.47 6.84
N THR A 104 -18.19 5.71 7.34
CA THR A 104 -18.17 5.27 8.74
C THR A 104 -18.00 6.46 9.70
N TYR A 105 -17.16 7.44 9.37
CA TYR A 105 -17.07 8.70 10.13
C TYR A 105 -18.43 9.41 10.16
N ALA A 106 -19.03 9.65 8.99
CA ALA A 106 -20.28 10.38 8.88
C ALA A 106 -21.41 9.71 9.66
N MET A 107 -21.57 8.40 9.54
CA MET A 107 -22.62 7.65 10.24
C MET A 107 -22.42 7.64 11.76
N ASN A 108 -21.21 7.41 12.25
CA ASN A 108 -20.97 7.32 13.69
C ASN A 108 -21.01 8.69 14.39
N TYR A 109 -20.48 9.75 13.78
CA TYR A 109 -20.65 11.10 14.32
C TYR A 109 -22.11 11.56 14.24
N GLY A 110 -22.82 11.22 13.17
CA GLY A 110 -24.26 11.43 13.05
C GLY A 110 -25.05 10.74 14.16
N ASN A 111 -24.74 9.47 14.43
CA ASN A 111 -25.33 8.71 15.54
C ASN A 111 -25.02 9.37 16.89
N LEU A 112 -23.81 9.87 17.12
CA LEU A 112 -23.44 10.51 18.38
C LEU A 112 -24.28 11.77 18.63
N ILE A 113 -24.43 12.60 17.60
CA ILE A 113 -25.26 13.80 17.67
C ILE A 113 -26.72 13.43 17.94
N ALA A 114 -27.23 12.42 17.23
CA ALA A 114 -28.61 11.94 17.41
C ALA A 114 -28.85 11.37 18.82
N TYR A 115 -27.93 10.57 19.34
CA TYR A 115 -28.01 10.00 20.69
C TYR A 115 -28.01 11.09 21.76
N LYS A 116 -27.13 12.09 21.63
CA LYS A 116 -27.13 13.25 22.52
C LYS A 116 -28.44 14.05 22.44
N GLY A 117 -28.95 14.30 21.24
CA GLY A 117 -30.23 14.97 21.03
C GLY A 117 -31.43 14.20 21.60
N ALA A 118 -31.32 12.88 21.69
CA ALA A 118 -32.31 11.99 22.30
C ALA A 118 -32.09 11.78 23.81
N ASN A 119 -31.21 12.54 24.46
CA ASN A 119 -30.84 12.41 25.87
C ASN A 119 -30.38 10.99 26.26
N ARG A 120 -29.67 10.31 25.37
CA ARG A 120 -29.00 9.05 25.69
C ARG A 120 -27.75 9.32 26.54
N ASN A 121 -27.54 8.49 27.55
CA ASN A 121 -26.47 8.69 28.53
C ASN A 121 -25.22 7.85 28.24
N LYS A 122 -25.33 6.79 27.43
CA LYS A 122 -24.25 5.83 27.19
C LYS A 122 -24.14 5.48 25.72
N LYS A 123 -22.96 4.97 25.34
CA LYS A 123 -22.69 4.44 24.01
C LYS A 123 -21.83 3.18 24.13
N THR A 124 -22.07 2.22 23.25
CA THR A 124 -21.38 0.95 23.19
C THR A 124 -20.74 0.75 21.83
N TRP A 125 -19.48 0.35 21.78
CA TRP A 125 -18.76 0.06 20.55
C TRP A 125 -19.05 -1.35 20.06
N LEU A 126 -19.48 -1.49 18.81
CA LEU A 126 -19.73 -2.77 18.15
C LEU A 126 -18.84 -2.93 16.93
N THR A 127 -18.30 -4.13 16.77
CA THR A 127 -17.49 -4.50 15.61
C THR A 127 -18.37 -5.22 14.60
N GLY A 128 -17.84 -5.52 13.42
CA GLY A 128 -18.52 -6.41 12.47
C GLY A 128 -18.75 -7.83 12.98
N ASN A 129 -18.18 -8.19 14.15
CA ASN A 129 -18.29 -9.49 14.81
C ASN A 129 -18.08 -10.70 13.89
N ASP A 130 -17.10 -10.57 12.99
CA ASP A 130 -16.70 -11.59 12.02
C ASP A 130 -15.18 -11.82 12.08
N GLU A 131 -14.69 -12.81 11.34
CA GLU A 131 -13.27 -13.19 11.27
C GLU A 131 -12.36 -12.09 10.71
N ARG A 132 -12.93 -11.02 10.14
CA ARG A 132 -12.21 -9.90 9.55
C ARG A 132 -12.06 -8.73 10.52
N VAL A 133 -12.56 -8.85 11.76
CA VAL A 133 -12.33 -7.87 12.82
C VAL A 133 -10.83 -7.86 13.15
N CYS A 134 -10.20 -6.69 13.04
CA CYS A 134 -8.79 -6.55 13.37
C CYS A 134 -8.58 -6.59 14.90
N LYS A 135 -7.33 -6.83 15.31
CA LYS A 135 -6.95 -6.90 16.73
C LYS A 135 -7.28 -5.63 17.52
N GLU A 136 -7.12 -4.45 16.91
CA GLU A 136 -7.44 -3.16 17.54
C GLU A 136 -8.94 -3.04 17.84
N CYS A 137 -9.79 -3.31 16.83
CA CYS A 137 -11.23 -3.24 17.00
C CYS A 137 -11.79 -4.34 17.89
N GLY A 138 -11.19 -5.54 17.87
CA GLY A 138 -11.65 -6.68 18.66
C GLY A 138 -11.68 -6.41 20.15
N GLY A 139 -10.70 -5.66 20.67
CA GLY A 139 -10.64 -5.26 22.08
C GLY A 139 -11.69 -4.24 22.51
N LEU A 140 -12.30 -3.53 21.55
CA LEU A 140 -13.33 -2.53 21.80
C LEU A 140 -14.75 -3.11 21.76
N HIS A 141 -14.91 -4.36 21.32
CA HIS A 141 -16.24 -4.94 21.15
C HIS A 141 -17.00 -5.02 22.48
N GLY A 142 -18.17 -4.41 22.54
CA GLY A 142 -19.01 -4.36 23.74
C GLY A 142 -18.54 -3.34 24.78
N GLU A 143 -17.46 -2.59 24.52
CA GLU A 143 -17.02 -1.54 25.42
C GLU A 143 -18.10 -0.46 25.51
N THR A 144 -18.54 -0.15 26.73
CA THR A 144 -19.59 0.85 26.99
C THR A 144 -19.01 1.96 27.85
N VAL A 145 -19.22 3.20 27.41
CA VAL A 145 -18.78 4.42 28.11
C VAL A 145 -19.94 5.41 28.18
N ASP A 146 -19.83 6.42 29.04
CA ASP A 146 -20.79 7.52 29.05
C ASP A 146 -20.73 8.30 27.72
N ILE A 147 -21.84 8.95 27.35
CA ILE A 147 -22.03 9.51 25.99
C ILE A 147 -20.93 10.51 25.59
N ASP A 148 -20.38 11.23 26.58
CA ASP A 148 -19.33 12.23 26.44
C ASP A 148 -17.91 11.71 26.63
N ASP A 149 -17.75 10.46 27.08
CA ASP A 149 -16.44 9.89 27.35
C ASP A 149 -15.80 9.27 26.10
N LEU A 150 -14.47 9.17 26.12
CA LEU A 150 -13.71 8.45 25.12
C LEU A 150 -13.76 6.94 25.40
N PHE A 151 -13.79 6.14 24.34
CA PHE A 151 -13.48 4.71 24.43
C PHE A 151 -11.99 4.50 24.80
N SER A 152 -11.62 3.30 25.20
CA SER A 152 -10.27 2.92 25.65
C SER A 152 -9.16 3.18 24.62
N ASN A 153 -9.50 3.27 23.33
CA ASN A 153 -8.58 3.69 22.26
C ASN A 153 -8.43 5.21 22.10
N GLY A 154 -9.04 6.01 22.98
CA GLY A 154 -9.01 7.47 22.94
C GLY A 154 -9.88 8.09 21.84
N LYS A 155 -10.85 7.35 21.27
CA LYS A 155 -11.79 7.88 20.25
C LYS A 155 -13.17 8.13 20.86
N MET A 156 -13.88 9.13 20.34
CA MET A 156 -15.27 9.41 20.75
C MET A 156 -16.29 8.43 20.15
N CYS A 157 -16.02 7.92 18.95
CA CYS A 157 -16.83 6.97 18.22
C CYS A 157 -15.97 6.33 17.10
N PRO A 158 -16.45 5.25 16.46
CA PRO A 158 -15.77 4.69 15.29
C PRO A 158 -15.70 5.68 14.12
N PRO A 159 -14.77 5.51 13.16
CA PRO A 159 -13.81 4.41 13.02
C PRO A 159 -12.54 4.55 13.88
N ALA A 160 -11.90 3.41 14.20
CA ALA A 160 -10.59 3.40 14.87
C ALA A 160 -9.42 3.66 13.89
N HIS A 161 -9.53 3.11 12.67
CA HIS A 161 -8.49 3.13 11.63
C HIS A 161 -9.13 3.13 10.23
N PRO A 162 -8.36 3.37 9.14
CA PRO A 162 -8.86 3.22 7.78
C PRO A 162 -9.44 1.82 7.53
N HIS A 163 -10.47 1.70 6.69
CA HIS A 163 -11.20 0.44 6.45
C HIS A 163 -11.96 -0.17 7.65
N CYS A 164 -12.02 0.51 8.80
CA CYS A 164 -12.82 0.05 9.93
C CYS A 164 -14.31 -0.08 9.55
N ARG A 165 -14.97 -1.15 10.03
CA ARG A 165 -16.40 -1.44 9.82
C ARG A 165 -17.20 -1.39 11.12
N CYS A 166 -16.63 -0.81 12.17
CA CYS A 166 -17.28 -0.73 13.47
C CYS A 166 -18.37 0.34 13.48
N THR A 167 -19.33 0.15 14.37
CA THR A 167 -20.40 1.11 14.65
C THR A 167 -20.48 1.31 16.16
N MET A 168 -21.23 2.31 16.58
CA MET A 168 -21.69 2.39 17.95
C MET A 168 -23.21 2.33 18.02
N ILE A 169 -23.70 1.90 19.17
CA ILE A 169 -25.12 1.91 19.52
C ILE A 169 -25.31 2.63 20.86
N SER A 170 -26.52 3.07 21.12
CA SER A 170 -26.98 3.46 22.44
C SER A 170 -28.22 2.66 22.76
N GLU A 171 -28.22 2.02 23.93
CA GLU A 171 -29.42 1.41 24.50
C GLU A 171 -30.26 2.46 25.25
N GLU A 172 -31.45 2.05 25.70
CA GLU A 172 -32.46 2.96 26.27
C GLU A 172 -32.03 3.69 27.53
#